data_AF-A0A7I8ML99-F1
#
_entry.id   AF-A0A7I8ML99-F1
#
_cell.length_a   1.000
_cell.length_b   1.000
_cell.length_c   1.000
_cell.angle_alpha   90.00
_cell.angle_beta   90.00
_cell.angle_gamma   90.00
#
_symmetry.space_group_name_H-M   'P 1'
#
loop_
_entity.id
_entity.type
_entity.pdbx_description
1 polymer ?
#
loop_
_entity_poly.entity_id
_entity_poly.type
_entity_poly.pdbx_seq_one_letter_code
_entity_poly.pdbx_strand_id
1 'polypeptide(L)'
;MDSITQIALGAAVGEAILGRRIGNRALLWGGICGLLPDLDLFVPFGDVVKSFTYHRSFSHSIFVLALLTPLFVKLILKVHPDTGLYRNRWYGLVFLAFATHVVLDCFTVYGTQIFWPLPTPPVMWSSIFIIDPAYSLPLFFGVLAALVMSRKVSVGHRINTVCLVLSTIYLMGGWGPNSMSNRWRAVPFSNSALRTTNC
;
A
#
# COMPACT_ATOMS: atom_id res chain seq x y z
N MET A 1 -0.31 3.53 -6.11
CA MET A 1 1.05 4.05 -5.89
C MET A 1 2.00 3.27 -6.80
N ASP A 2 3.31 3.54 -6.84
CA ASP A 2 4.22 2.61 -7.50
C ASP A 2 4.28 1.26 -6.74
N SER A 3 4.36 0.15 -7.47
CA SER A 3 4.29 -1.19 -6.89
C SER A 3 5.50 -1.54 -6.00
N ILE A 4 6.64 -0.86 -6.19
CA ILE A 4 7.83 -1.05 -5.35
C ILE A 4 7.53 -0.55 -3.93
N THR A 5 6.92 0.62 -3.81
CA THR A 5 6.48 1.16 -2.52
C THR A 5 5.42 0.28 -1.86
N GLN A 6 4.48 -0.27 -2.62
CA GLN A 6 3.47 -1.18 -2.08
C GLN A 6 4.07 -2.48 -1.54
N ILE A 7 5.05 -3.06 -2.26
CA ILE A 7 5.83 -4.21 -1.77
C ILE A 7 6.56 -3.83 -0.48
N ALA A 8 7.23 -2.67 -0.45
CA ALA A 8 7.98 -2.23 0.73
C ALA A 8 7.07 -2.00 1.94
N LEU A 9 5.90 -1.39 1.74
CA LEU A 9 4.90 -1.20 2.79
C LEU A 9 4.38 -2.54 3.31
N GLY A 10 3.95 -3.44 2.42
CA GLY A 10 3.49 -4.77 2.79
C GLY A 10 4.55 -5.57 3.54
N ALA A 11 5.81 -5.50 3.10
CA ALA A 11 6.95 -6.12 3.77
C ALA A 11 7.18 -5.53 5.17
N ALA A 12 7.14 -4.21 5.32
CA ALA A 12 7.30 -3.52 6.59
C ALA A 12 6.18 -3.86 7.59
N VAL A 13 4.94 -3.96 7.12
CA VAL A 13 3.77 -4.39 7.91
C VAL A 13 3.91 -5.85 8.34
N GLY A 14 4.29 -6.74 7.41
CA GLY A 14 4.48 -8.16 7.72
C GLY A 14 5.59 -8.40 8.75
N GLU A 15 6.67 -7.64 8.62
CA GLU A 15 7.77 -7.63 9.56
C GLU A 15 7.36 -7.12 10.95
N ALA A 16 6.50 -6.09 11.03
CA ALA A 16 5.98 -5.57 12.29
C ALA A 16 5.08 -6.57 13.04
N ILE A 17 4.26 -7.35 12.31
CA ILE A 17 3.26 -8.26 12.92
C ILE A 17 3.88 -9.62 13.28
N LEU A 18 4.63 -10.21 12.34
CA LEU A 18 5.10 -11.59 12.41
C LEU A 18 6.61 -11.77 12.29
N GLY A 19 7.37 -10.71 11.97
CA GLY A 19 8.81 -10.78 11.76
C GLY A 19 9.59 -11.41 12.93
N ARG A 20 9.22 -11.10 14.17
CA ARG A 20 9.86 -11.68 15.38
C ARG A 20 9.56 -13.16 15.61
N ARG A 21 8.48 -13.69 15.03
CA ARG A 21 8.00 -15.06 15.28
C ARG A 21 8.37 -16.01 14.15
N ILE A 22 8.15 -15.57 12.90
CA ILE A 22 8.27 -16.40 11.70
C ILE A 22 9.46 -15.93 10.82
N GLY A 23 10.10 -14.82 11.17
CA GLY A 23 11.28 -14.35 10.47
C GLY A 23 10.97 -13.81 9.08
N ASN A 24 11.90 -14.01 8.14
CA ASN A 24 11.87 -13.38 6.80
C ASN A 24 10.66 -13.79 5.96
N ARG A 25 10.06 -14.95 6.28
CA ARG A 25 8.80 -15.40 5.66
C ARG A 25 7.68 -14.38 5.87
N ALA A 26 7.62 -13.71 7.02
CA ALA A 26 6.60 -12.68 7.29
C ALA A 26 6.79 -11.46 6.37
N LEU A 27 8.03 -11.06 6.14
CA LEU A 27 8.39 -9.94 5.27
C LEU A 27 8.08 -10.27 3.80
N LEU A 28 8.44 -11.49 3.34
CA LEU A 28 8.15 -11.96 1.99
C LEU A 28 6.64 -12.03 1.72
N TRP A 29 5.88 -12.69 2.60
CA TRP A 29 4.43 -12.80 2.44
C TRP A 29 3.73 -11.45 2.57
N GLY A 30 4.23 -10.56 3.42
CA GLY A 30 3.75 -9.18 3.51
C GLY A 30 3.94 -8.42 2.20
N GLY A 31 5.14 -8.50 1.60
CA GLY A 31 5.41 -7.87 0.30
C GLY A 31 4.61 -8.46 -0.85
N ILE A 32 4.42 -9.79 -0.89
CA ILE A 32 3.56 -10.46 -1.88
C ILE A 32 2.10 -9.99 -1.73
N CYS A 33 1.59 -9.90 -0.50
CA CYS A 33 0.24 -9.39 -0.26
C CYS A 33 0.11 -7.91 -0.63
N GLY A 34 1.16 -7.10 -0.47
CA GLY A 34 1.19 -5.72 -0.94
C GLY A 34 1.21 -5.59 -2.46
N LEU A 35 1.75 -6.56 -3.20
CA LEU A 35 1.75 -6.52 -4.67
C LEU A 35 0.43 -6.99 -5.29
N LEU A 36 -0.31 -7.84 -4.59
CA LEU A 36 -1.47 -8.55 -5.14
C LEU A 36 -2.59 -7.65 -5.68
N PRO A 37 -3.00 -6.57 -5.01
CA PRO A 37 -4.03 -5.68 -5.56
C PRO A 37 -3.61 -4.99 -6.87
N ASP A 38 -2.32 -4.70 -7.05
CA ASP A 38 -1.78 -4.08 -8.27
C ASP A 38 -1.69 -5.08 -9.45
N LEU A 39 -1.55 -6.39 -9.18
CA LEU A 39 -1.47 -7.43 -10.22
C LEU A 39 -2.77 -7.62 -11.01
N ASP A 40 -3.86 -6.96 -10.61
CA ASP A 40 -5.15 -7.00 -11.31
C ASP A 40 -5.07 -6.38 -12.74
N LEU A 41 -3.98 -5.66 -13.06
CA LEU A 41 -3.68 -5.16 -14.41
C LEU A 41 -3.49 -6.26 -15.47
N PHE A 42 -3.30 -7.52 -15.09
CA PHE A 42 -3.06 -8.63 -16.01
C PHE A 42 -4.33 -9.35 -16.50
N VAL A 43 -5.52 -8.94 -16.05
CA VAL A 43 -6.80 -9.50 -16.56
C VAL A 43 -7.41 -8.54 -17.58
N PRO A 44 -7.23 -8.77 -18.90
CA PRO A 44 -7.80 -7.89 -19.92
C PRO A 44 -9.33 -8.07 -19.96
N PHE A 45 -10.07 -7.01 -19.63
CA PHE A 45 -11.47 -6.88 -20.05
C PHE A 45 -11.47 -5.95 -21.26
N GLY A 46 -12.21 -6.31 -22.31
CA GLY A 46 -12.00 -5.80 -23.67
C GLY A 46 -12.09 -4.28 -23.91
N ASP A 47 -12.47 -3.46 -22.92
CA ASP A 47 -12.57 -1.99 -23.01
C ASP A 47 -11.55 -1.32 -22.06
N VAL A 48 -10.57 -0.61 -22.62
CA VAL A 48 -9.43 -0.01 -21.89
C VAL A 48 -9.88 0.89 -20.72
N VAL A 49 -10.91 1.71 -20.91
CA VAL A 49 -11.40 2.64 -19.86
C VAL A 49 -12.20 1.91 -18.78
N LYS A 50 -13.02 0.92 -19.15
CA LYS A 50 -13.80 0.12 -18.18
C LYS A 50 -12.91 -0.79 -17.36
N SER A 51 -11.88 -1.38 -17.95
CA SER A 51 -10.86 -2.15 -17.20
C SER A 51 -10.21 -1.30 -16.11
N PHE A 52 -9.79 -0.06 -16.40
CA PHE A 52 -9.16 0.79 -15.38
C PHE A 52 -10.11 1.18 -14.25
N THR A 53 -11.39 1.48 -14.55
CA THR A 53 -12.36 1.90 -13.52
C THR A 53 -12.94 0.72 -12.71
N TYR A 54 -13.21 -0.43 -13.34
CA TYR A 54 -13.75 -1.60 -12.64
C TYR A 54 -12.69 -2.37 -11.85
N HIS A 55 -11.45 -2.49 -12.36
CA HIS A 55 -10.39 -3.24 -11.67
C HIS A 55 -10.00 -2.58 -10.36
N ARG A 56 -9.72 -1.28 -10.38
CA ARG A 56 -9.45 -0.51 -9.16
C ARG A 56 -10.62 -0.38 -8.19
N SER A 57 -11.81 -0.82 -8.59
CA SER A 57 -12.97 -0.83 -7.69
C SER A 57 -13.17 -2.21 -7.08
N PHE A 58 -13.05 -3.27 -7.86
CA PHE A 58 -13.20 -4.64 -7.38
C PHE A 58 -11.99 -5.13 -6.57
N SER A 59 -10.77 -5.05 -7.12
CA SER A 59 -9.57 -5.56 -6.43
C SER A 59 -9.12 -4.72 -5.23
N HIS A 60 -9.55 -3.46 -5.18
CA HIS A 60 -9.26 -2.56 -4.07
C HIS A 60 -10.47 -2.35 -3.15
N SER A 61 -11.54 -3.12 -3.32
CA SER A 61 -12.64 -3.15 -2.37
C SER A 61 -12.18 -3.81 -1.08
N ILE A 62 -12.35 -3.12 0.05
CA ILE A 62 -11.98 -3.67 1.35
C ILE A 62 -12.82 -4.92 1.69
N PHE A 63 -14.05 -5.01 1.17
CA PHE A 63 -14.91 -6.18 1.35
C PHE A 63 -14.37 -7.38 0.57
N VAL A 64 -13.95 -7.18 -0.67
CA VAL A 64 -13.35 -8.23 -1.50
C VAL A 64 -12.03 -8.70 -0.89
N LEU A 65 -11.17 -7.77 -0.47
CA LEU A 65 -9.89 -8.10 0.16
C LEU A 65 -10.06 -8.77 1.52
N ALA A 66 -11.06 -8.37 2.31
CA ALA A 66 -11.42 -9.06 3.56
C ALA A 66 -11.87 -10.50 3.29
N LEU A 67 -12.64 -10.74 2.22
CA LEU A 67 -13.06 -12.08 1.81
C LEU A 67 -11.91 -12.92 1.26
N LEU A 68 -10.94 -12.30 0.58
CA LEU A 68 -9.72 -12.97 0.09
C LEU A 68 -8.74 -13.31 1.21
N THR A 69 -8.74 -12.55 2.31
CA THR A 69 -7.87 -12.78 3.47
C THR A 69 -7.87 -14.24 3.98
N PRO A 70 -9.01 -14.88 4.31
CA PRO A 70 -9.02 -16.27 4.76
C PRO A 70 -8.48 -17.25 3.70
N LEU A 71 -8.71 -16.99 2.41
CA LEU A 71 -8.20 -17.83 1.33
C LEU A 71 -6.67 -17.79 1.30
N PHE A 72 -6.08 -16.60 1.36
CA PHE A 72 -4.63 -16.41 1.41
C PHE A 72 -4.02 -16.99 2.67
N VAL A 73 -4.62 -16.76 3.84
CA VAL A 73 -4.12 -17.36 5.10
C VAL A 73 -4.15 -18.88 5.03
N LYS A 74 -5.20 -19.48 4.45
CA LYS A 74 -5.27 -20.93 4.25
C LYS A 74 -4.16 -21.43 3.30
N LEU A 75 -3.87 -20.70 2.24
CA LEU A 75 -2.78 -21.01 1.32
C LEU A 75 -1.41 -20.94 2.03
N ILE A 76 -1.15 -19.86 2.77
CA ILE A 76 0.08 -19.67 3.53
C ILE A 76 0.27 -20.79 4.55
N LEU A 77 -0.77 -21.16 5.30
CA LEU A 77 -0.71 -22.25 6.28
C LEU A 77 -0.58 -23.63 5.63
N LYS A 78 -0.97 -23.79 4.36
CA LYS A 78 -0.71 -25.02 3.60
C LYS A 78 0.75 -25.14 3.20
N VAL A 79 1.40 -24.01 2.87
CA VAL A 79 2.83 -23.94 2.52
C VAL A 79 3.72 -23.98 3.77
N HIS A 80 3.25 -23.40 4.88
CA HIS A 80 3.96 -23.31 6.16
C HIS A 80 3.12 -23.85 7.33
N PRO A 81 2.85 -25.17 7.37
CA PRO A 81 2.01 -25.79 8.40
C PRO A 81 2.62 -25.65 9.80
N ASP A 82 3.94 -25.53 9.91
CA ASP A 82 4.70 -25.25 11.12
C ASP A 82 4.30 -23.94 11.81
N THR A 83 3.73 -23.00 11.07
CA THR A 83 3.31 -21.69 11.58
C THR A 83 1.84 -21.62 11.99
N GLY A 84 1.14 -22.76 12.02
CA GLY A 84 -0.29 -22.86 12.35
C GLY A 84 -0.67 -22.22 13.70
N LEU A 85 0.23 -22.26 14.68
CA LEU A 85 0.06 -21.60 15.99
C LEU A 85 -0.19 -20.08 15.86
N TYR A 86 0.33 -19.46 14.81
CA TYR A 86 0.22 -18.02 14.57
C TYR A 86 -0.88 -17.65 13.56
N ARG A 87 -1.85 -18.53 13.31
CA ARG A 87 -2.96 -18.30 12.37
C ARG A 87 -3.59 -16.91 12.50
N ASN A 88 -3.95 -16.48 13.72
CA ASN A 88 -4.59 -15.17 13.93
C ASN A 88 -3.68 -14.00 13.53
N ARG A 89 -2.36 -14.14 13.68
CA ARG A 89 -1.39 -13.13 13.25
C ARG A 89 -1.21 -13.13 11.73
N TRP A 90 -1.35 -14.28 11.08
CA TRP A 90 -1.38 -14.37 9.62
C TRP A 90 -2.60 -13.65 9.05
N TYR A 91 -3.78 -13.81 9.66
CA TYR A 91 -4.96 -13.01 9.34
C TYR A 91 -4.69 -11.51 9.46
N GLY A 92 -4.10 -11.09 10.57
CA GLY A 92 -3.71 -9.69 10.78
C GLY A 92 -2.74 -9.19 9.71
N LEU A 93 -1.71 -9.98 9.37
CA LEU A 93 -0.72 -9.63 8.35
C LEU A 93 -1.34 -9.46 6.97
N VAL A 94 -2.09 -10.45 6.50
CA VAL A 94 -2.68 -10.43 5.16
C VAL A 94 -3.71 -9.30 5.05
N PHE A 95 -4.59 -9.18 6.04
CA PHE A 95 -5.60 -8.12 6.04
C PHE A 95 -4.96 -6.74 6.11
N LEU A 96 -3.97 -6.53 6.98
CA LEU A 96 -3.32 -5.23 7.09
C LEU A 96 -2.54 -4.89 5.83
N ALA A 97 -1.82 -5.84 5.21
CA ALA A 97 -1.13 -5.58 3.95
C ALA A 97 -2.10 -5.10 2.85
N PHE A 98 -3.23 -5.79 2.70
CA PHE A 98 -4.28 -5.39 1.75
C PHE A 98 -4.94 -4.05 2.11
N ALA A 99 -5.30 -3.85 3.38
CA ALA A 99 -5.94 -2.62 3.82
C ALA A 99 -5.00 -1.41 3.67
N THR A 100 -3.73 -1.53 4.06
CA THR A 100 -2.76 -0.44 3.96
C THR A 100 -2.45 -0.09 2.51
N HIS A 101 -2.46 -1.07 1.59
CA HIS A 101 -2.33 -0.84 0.16
C HIS A 101 -3.44 0.09 -0.36
N VAL A 102 -4.70 -0.30 -0.11
CA VAL A 102 -5.88 0.44 -0.57
C VAL A 102 -5.94 1.82 0.06
N VAL A 103 -5.64 1.91 1.35
CA VAL A 103 -5.57 3.19 2.07
C VAL A 103 -4.52 4.09 1.43
N LEU A 104 -3.32 3.59 1.17
CA LEU A 104 -2.25 4.35 0.53
C LEU A 104 -2.65 4.85 -0.87
N ASP A 105 -3.37 4.04 -1.64
CA ASP A 105 -3.88 4.47 -2.95
C ASP A 105 -4.91 5.59 -2.85
N CYS A 106 -5.70 5.66 -1.77
CA CYS A 106 -6.61 6.78 -1.50
C CYS A 106 -5.86 8.10 -1.23
N PHE A 107 -4.60 8.06 -0.80
CA PHE A 107 -3.78 9.27 -0.65
C PHE A 107 -3.24 9.81 -1.98
N THR A 108 -3.28 9.01 -3.04
CA THR A 108 -2.86 9.45 -4.38
C THR A 108 -4.00 10.13 -5.13
N VAL A 109 -3.66 10.79 -6.25
CA VAL A 109 -4.61 11.50 -7.11
C VAL A 109 -5.58 10.55 -7.84
N TYR A 110 -5.29 9.25 -7.86
CA TYR A 110 -5.99 8.31 -8.74
C TYR A 110 -7.34 7.80 -8.27
N GLY A 111 -7.74 8.05 -7.02
CA GLY A 111 -9.07 7.70 -6.50
C GLY A 111 -9.38 6.21 -6.47
N THR A 112 -9.75 5.68 -5.30
CA THR A 112 -10.03 4.24 -5.14
C THR A 112 -11.43 4.02 -4.59
N GLN A 113 -12.20 3.09 -5.15
CA GLN A 113 -13.53 2.73 -4.64
C GLN A 113 -13.43 1.67 -3.55
N ILE A 114 -13.11 2.10 -2.33
CA ILE A 114 -12.88 1.21 -1.20
C ILE A 114 -14.13 0.44 -0.74
N PHE A 115 -15.32 0.99 -0.98
CA PHE A 115 -16.61 0.46 -0.52
C PHE A 115 -17.43 -0.24 -1.60
N TRP A 116 -16.84 -0.53 -2.78
CA TRP A 116 -17.54 -1.29 -3.82
C TRP A 116 -18.08 -2.61 -3.22
N PRO A 117 -19.36 -2.99 -3.46
CA PRO A 117 -20.26 -2.53 -4.52
C PRO A 117 -21.20 -1.37 -4.14
N LEU A 118 -21.01 -0.71 -2.99
CA LEU A 118 -21.84 0.44 -2.62
C LEU A 118 -21.62 1.60 -3.63
N PRO A 119 -22.66 2.37 -3.95
CA PRO A 119 -22.58 3.51 -4.87
C PRO A 119 -21.91 4.72 -4.18
N THR A 120 -20.67 4.56 -3.75
CA THR A 120 -19.87 5.62 -3.13
C THR A 120 -18.89 6.21 -4.15
N PRO A 121 -18.68 7.54 -4.17
CA PRO A 121 -17.66 8.13 -5.01
C PRO A 121 -16.26 7.62 -4.63
N PRO A 122 -15.30 7.53 -5.58
CA PRO A 122 -13.93 7.16 -5.29
C PRO A 122 -13.29 8.10 -4.26
N VAL A 123 -12.56 7.55 -3.30
CA VAL A 123 -11.84 8.33 -2.29
C VAL A 123 -10.49 8.77 -2.84
N MET A 124 -10.25 10.07 -2.92
CA MET A 124 -8.99 10.69 -3.34
C MET A 124 -8.64 11.88 -2.44
N TRP A 125 -7.59 11.74 -1.64
CA TRP A 125 -7.06 12.82 -0.80
C TRP A 125 -5.92 13.58 -1.48
N SER A 126 -5.37 13.07 -2.59
CA SER A 126 -4.40 13.76 -3.46
C SER A 126 -3.22 14.40 -2.69
N SER A 127 -2.79 13.75 -1.61
CA SER A 127 -1.83 14.30 -0.64
C SER A 127 -0.39 13.86 -0.93
N ILE A 128 -0.19 12.76 -1.66
CA ILE A 128 1.13 12.22 -2.03
C ILE A 128 1.25 11.97 -3.54
N PHE A 129 2.49 12.02 -4.05
CA PHE A 129 2.80 11.62 -5.43
C PHE A 129 2.80 10.10 -5.59
N ILE A 130 2.68 9.63 -6.84
CA ILE A 130 2.78 8.19 -7.19
C ILE A 130 4.12 7.62 -6.74
N ILE A 131 5.19 8.39 -6.93
CA ILE A 131 6.55 8.08 -6.49
C ILE A 131 6.94 9.23 -5.56
N ASP A 132 6.90 8.97 -4.24
CA ASP A 132 7.31 9.94 -3.23
C ASP A 132 8.51 9.40 -2.45
N PRO A 133 9.73 9.89 -2.73
CA PRO A 133 10.94 9.44 -2.03
C PRO A 133 10.88 9.71 -0.52
N ALA A 134 10.17 10.74 -0.07
CA ALA A 134 10.07 11.05 1.37
C ALA A 134 9.26 9.99 2.13
N TYR A 135 8.32 9.32 1.45
CA TYR A 135 7.57 8.19 1.99
C TYR A 135 8.26 6.84 1.75
N SER A 136 8.82 6.65 0.55
CA SER A 136 9.32 5.35 0.09
C SER A 136 10.70 5.01 0.67
N LEU A 137 11.57 6.01 0.83
CA LEU A 137 12.93 5.80 1.35
C LEU A 137 12.92 5.27 2.80
N PRO A 138 12.19 5.88 3.76
CA PRO A 138 12.16 5.35 5.12
C PRO A 138 11.66 3.90 5.17
N LEU A 139 10.61 3.56 4.42
CA LEU A 139 10.10 2.18 4.32
C LEU A 139 11.17 1.22 3.79
N PHE A 140 11.85 1.58 2.71
CA PHE A 140 12.91 0.76 2.14
C PHE A 140 14.07 0.55 3.13
N PHE A 141 14.50 1.60 3.82
CA PHE A 141 15.51 1.50 4.88
C PHE A 141 15.07 0.60 6.02
N GLY A 142 13.81 0.69 6.45
CA GLY A 142 13.24 -0.16 7.50
C GLY A 142 13.25 -1.64 7.13
N VAL A 143 12.79 -1.96 5.92
CA VAL A 143 12.77 -3.32 5.38
C VAL A 143 14.19 -3.86 5.21
N LEU A 144 15.10 -3.06 4.64
CA LEU A 144 16.49 -3.46 4.43
C LEU A 144 17.21 -3.70 5.77
N ALA A 145 16.99 -2.83 6.77
CA ALA A 145 17.54 -3.02 8.11
C ALA A 145 17.02 -4.30 8.76
N ALA A 146 15.74 -4.64 8.58
CA ALA A 146 15.18 -5.90 9.10
C ALA A 146 15.73 -7.15 8.40
N LEU A 147 16.16 -7.04 7.14
CA LEU A 147 16.77 -8.13 6.36
C LEU A 147 18.26 -8.32 6.66
N VAL A 148 19.02 -7.22 6.74
CA VAL A 148 20.48 -7.25 6.89
C VAL A 148 20.92 -7.44 8.34
N MET A 149 20.17 -6.87 9.30
CA MET A 149 20.56 -6.95 10.71
C MET A 149 20.21 -8.31 11.32
N SER A 150 21.05 -8.73 12.27
CA SER A 150 20.86 -9.99 12.99
C SER A 150 19.49 -10.05 13.68
N ARG A 151 18.71 -11.07 13.32
CA ARG A 151 17.39 -11.36 13.90
C ARG A 151 17.44 -11.73 15.38
N LYS A 152 18.63 -12.07 15.91
CA LYS A 152 18.86 -12.31 17.34
C LYS A 152 18.73 -11.02 18.16
N VAL A 153 19.01 -9.87 17.54
CA VAL A 153 18.96 -8.56 18.19
C VAL A 153 17.72 -7.82 17.73
N SER A 154 16.93 -7.28 18.66
CA SER A 154 15.68 -6.59 18.33
C SER A 154 15.83 -5.28 17.52
N VAL A 155 17.05 -4.89 17.18
CA VAL A 155 17.40 -3.61 16.52
C VAL A 155 16.78 -3.51 15.13
N GLY A 156 16.94 -4.52 14.26
CA GLY A 156 16.37 -4.49 12.90
C GLY A 156 14.84 -4.35 12.90
N HIS A 157 14.16 -5.07 13.81
CA HIS A 157 12.72 -4.94 14.00
C HIS A 157 12.31 -3.54 14.47
N ARG A 158 13.06 -2.95 15.42
CA ARG A 158 12.79 -1.60 15.94
C ARG A 158 12.98 -0.55 14.85
N ILE A 159 14.02 -0.66 14.04
CA ILE A 159 14.27 0.26 12.92
C ILE A 159 13.12 0.18 11.91
N ASN A 160 12.69 -1.03 11.53
CA ASN A 160 11.52 -1.18 10.66
C ASN A 160 10.26 -0.52 11.26
N THR A 161 9.98 -0.73 12.55
CA THR A 161 8.83 -0.09 13.22
C THR A 161 8.97 1.43 13.24
N VAL A 162 10.14 1.97 13.55
CA VAL A 162 10.38 3.42 13.56
C VAL A 162 10.18 4.02 12.17
N CYS A 163 10.75 3.41 11.14
CA CYS A 163 10.59 3.83 9.75
C CYS A 163 9.13 3.77 9.29
N LEU A 164 8.39 2.73 9.66
CA LEU A 164 6.96 2.60 9.36
C LEU A 164 6.14 3.68 10.08
N VAL A 165 6.45 3.96 11.35
CA VAL A 165 5.80 5.04 12.12
C VAL A 165 6.11 6.41 11.52
N LEU A 166 7.37 6.68 11.14
CA LEU A 166 7.75 7.93 10.49
C LEU A 166 7.00 8.13 9.16
N SER A 167 6.90 7.07 8.35
CA SER A 167 6.17 7.11 7.08
C SER A 167 4.66 7.32 7.28
N THR A 168 4.10 6.73 8.35
CA THR A 168 2.69 6.94 8.72
C THR A 168 2.45 8.37 9.21
N ILE A 169 3.35 8.92 10.04
CA ILE A 169 3.30 10.32 10.48
C ILE A 169 3.42 11.26 9.28
N TYR A 170 4.27 10.95 8.29
CA TYR A 170 4.36 11.73 7.07
C TYR A 170 3.04 11.79 6.31
N LEU A 171 2.35 10.65 6.12
CA LEU A 171 1.02 10.61 5.51
C LEU A 171 -0.01 11.44 6.28
N MET A 172 -0.01 11.34 7.61
CA MET A 172 -0.91 12.10 8.48
C MET A 172 -0.58 13.60 8.52
N GLY A 173 0.71 13.97 8.47
CA GLY A 173 1.18 15.35 8.41
C GLY A 173 0.75 16.06 7.12
N GLY A 174 0.55 15.29 6.05
CA GLY A 174 -0.10 15.75 4.81
C GLY A 174 -1.52 16.28 5.00
N TRP A 175 -2.18 16.03 6.14
CA TRP A 175 -3.54 16.52 6.47
C TRP A 175 -3.56 17.81 7.30
N GLY A 176 -2.40 18.38 7.67
CA GLY A 176 -2.35 19.63 8.42
C GLY A 176 -2.79 20.87 7.60
N PRO A 177 -2.93 22.07 8.22
CA PRO A 177 -3.26 23.31 7.51
C PRO A 177 -2.29 23.69 6.38
N ASN A 178 -1.08 23.11 6.38
CA ASN A 178 -0.06 23.21 5.34
C ASN A 178 -0.04 21.98 4.40
N SER A 179 -1.17 21.25 4.31
CA SER A 179 -1.34 20.08 3.45
C SER A 179 -0.89 20.37 2.02
N MET A 180 -0.37 19.35 1.34
CA MET A 180 0.15 19.47 -0.03
C MET A 180 -0.88 20.07 -1.02
N SER A 181 -2.17 20.07 -0.67
CA SER A 181 -3.24 20.82 -1.34
C SER A 181 -2.96 22.33 -1.50
N ASN A 182 -2.29 22.97 -0.53
CA ASN A 182 -1.82 24.35 -0.62
C ASN A 182 -0.53 24.48 -1.45
N ARG A 183 0.28 23.42 -1.54
CA ARG A 183 1.47 23.34 -2.39
C ARG A 183 1.11 23.20 -3.87
N TRP A 184 0.04 22.48 -4.20
CA TRP A 184 -0.52 22.41 -5.56
C TRP A 184 -1.07 23.76 -6.05
N ARG A 185 -1.59 24.62 -5.17
CA ARG A 185 -1.94 26.02 -5.55
C ARG A 185 -0.72 26.88 -5.86
N ALA A 186 0.46 26.51 -5.35
CA ALA A 186 1.71 27.24 -5.55
C ALA A 186 2.52 26.75 -6.76
N VAL A 187 2.10 25.66 -7.42
CA VAL A 187 2.60 25.31 -8.75
C VAL A 187 1.81 26.16 -9.75
N PRO A 188 2.41 27.14 -10.43
CA PRO A 188 1.69 27.90 -11.43
C PRO A 188 1.37 26.94 -12.57
N PHE A 189 0.09 26.58 -12.73
CA PHE A 189 -0.41 26.18 -14.04
C PHE A 189 -0.23 27.39 -14.94
N SER A 190 0.89 27.43 -15.67
CA SER A 190 1.10 28.41 -16.73
C SER A 190 0.01 28.21 -17.78
N ASN A 191 -1.02 29.06 -17.76
CA ASN A 191 -2.10 29.15 -18.72
C ASN A 191 -1.62 29.69 -20.09
N SER A 192 -0.46 29.24 -20.58
CA SER A 192 0.16 29.76 -21.80
C SER A 192 -0.19 28.99 -23.08
N ALA A 193 -1.14 28.04 -23.03
CA ALA A 193 -1.50 27.21 -24.20
C ALA A 193 -2.87 27.52 -24.86
N LEU A 194 -3.53 28.63 -24.51
CA LEU A 194 -4.85 29.00 -25.09
C LEU A 194 -4.93 30.44 -25.64
N ARG A 195 -3.83 30.98 -26.17
CA ARG A 195 -3.88 32.20 -27.00
C ARG A 195 -2.93 32.11 -28.17
N THR A 196 -3.45 31.62 -29.31
CA THR A 196 -3.05 31.86 -30.71
C THR A 196 -3.82 30.82 -31.53
N THR A 197 -4.66 31.10 -32.52
CA THR A 197 -4.86 32.23 -33.42
C THR A 197 -6.27 32.11 -34.01
N ASN A 198 -7.09 33.16 -33.91
CA ASN A 198 -8.09 33.47 -34.92
C ASN A 198 -7.37 34.30 -36.00
N CYS A 199 -7.31 33.78 -37.22
CA CYS A 199 -7.18 34.53 -38.47
C CYS A 199 -8.12 33.87 -39.47
#